data_AF-A0A1H9XGJ4-F1
#
_entry.id   AF-A0A1H9XGJ4-F1
#
_cell.length_a   1.000
_cell.length_b   1.000
_cell.length_c   1.000
_cell.angle_alpha   90.00
_cell.angle_beta   90.00
_cell.angle_gamma   90.00
#
_symmetry.space_group_name_H-M   'P 1'
#
loop_
_entity.id
_entity.type
_entity.pdbx_description
1 polymer ?
#
loop_
_entity_poly.entity_id
_entity_poly.type
_entity_poly.pdbx_seq_one_letter_code
_entity_poly.pdbx_strand_id
1 'polypeptide(L)'
;MSLKEISGEVDGRYARIDGELVPLVSNVWMDGVTYANPFTPPLHDVRDPKDREFLVVVLQKHRVVVTDDVAVRNGDGALIPLTRRRYLGLYAIENPAYAPASGLSFTLGPLIADLAAP
;
A
#
# COMPACT_ATOMS: atom_id res chain seq x y z
N MET A 1 6.26 -12.83 -17.76
CA MET A 1 5.74 -12.35 -16.47
C MET A 1 6.30 -13.27 -15.39
N SER A 2 6.89 -12.73 -14.32
CA SER A 2 7.45 -13.56 -13.23
C SER A 2 6.41 -13.74 -12.13
N LEU A 3 6.40 -14.90 -11.49
CA LEU A 3 5.58 -15.19 -10.31
C LEU A 3 6.47 -15.11 -9.07
N LYS A 4 6.01 -14.40 -8.04
CA LYS A 4 6.66 -14.33 -6.72
C LYS A 4 5.71 -14.80 -5.64
N GLU A 5 6.26 -15.28 -4.54
CA GLU A 5 5.49 -15.78 -3.40
C GLU A 5 5.55 -14.80 -2.23
N ILE A 6 4.41 -14.56 -1.60
CA ILE A 6 4.35 -13.83 -0.32
C ILE A 6 4.56 -14.84 0.79
N SER A 7 5.74 -14.81 1.40
CA SER A 7 6.09 -15.68 2.54
C SER A 7 5.45 -15.25 3.87
N GLY A 8 4.79 -14.10 3.90
CA GLY A 8 4.04 -13.61 5.06
C GLY A 8 3.80 -12.11 5.04
N GLU A 9 2.94 -11.66 5.96
CA GLU A 9 2.69 -10.24 6.21
C GLU A 9 3.31 -9.78 7.52
N VAL A 10 3.64 -8.48 7.60
CA VAL A 10 4.11 -7.83 8.83
C VAL A 10 3.22 -6.62 9.12
N ASP A 11 2.55 -6.65 10.28
CA ASP A 11 1.70 -5.57 10.81
C ASP A 11 0.63 -5.05 9.83
N GLY A 12 0.21 -5.88 8.86
CA GLY A 12 -0.71 -5.50 7.78
C GLY A 12 -0.17 -4.47 6.77
N ARG A 13 1.09 -4.02 6.96
CA ARG A 13 1.75 -2.94 6.20
C ARG A 13 2.76 -3.43 5.18
N TYR A 14 3.32 -4.61 5.38
CA TYR A 14 4.34 -5.15 4.48
C TYR A 14 4.04 -6.60 4.10
N ALA A 15 4.33 -6.95 2.85
CA ALA A 15 4.50 -8.32 2.40
C ALA A 15 5.98 -8.68 2.39
N ARG A 16 6.32 -9.92 2.80
CA ARG A 16 7.67 -10.47 2.68
C ARG A 16 7.81 -11.25 1.38
N ILE A 17 8.62 -10.73 0.46
CA ILE A 17 8.86 -11.31 -0.86
C ILE A 17 10.37 -11.45 -1.04
N ASP A 18 10.85 -12.66 -1.30
CA ASP A 18 12.29 -12.97 -1.45
C ASP A 18 13.17 -12.46 -0.28
N GLY A 19 12.63 -12.49 0.94
CA GLY A 19 13.31 -11.99 2.14
C GLY A 19 13.24 -10.47 2.35
N GLU A 20 12.69 -9.71 1.40
CA GLU A 20 12.54 -8.26 1.49
C GLU A 20 11.13 -7.87 1.94
N LEU A 21 11.03 -6.79 2.73
CA LEU A 21 9.75 -6.18 3.08
C LEU A 21 9.34 -5.19 1.98
N VAL A 22 8.17 -5.42 1.41
CA VAL A 22 7.57 -4.56 0.38
C VAL A 22 6.29 -3.94 0.93
N PRO A 23 6.12 -2.60 0.85
CA PRO A 23 4.92 -1.92 1.32
C PRO A 23 3.65 -2.43 0.65
N LEU A 24 2.59 -2.62 1.45
CA LEU A 24 1.24 -2.92 1.00
C LEU A 24 0.46 -1.62 0.85
N VAL A 25 -0.16 -1.42 -0.31
CA VAL A 25 -1.01 -0.26 -0.61
C VAL A 25 -2.35 -0.71 -1.15
N SER A 26 -3.41 -0.03 -0.72
CA SER A 26 -4.78 -0.45 -1.02
C SER A 26 -5.29 0.16 -2.31
N ASN A 27 -5.97 -0.64 -3.14
CA ASN A 27 -6.66 -0.14 -4.34
C ASN A 27 -7.78 0.86 -4.02
N VAL A 28 -8.27 0.96 -2.79
CA VAL A 28 -9.33 1.93 -2.43
C VAL A 28 -8.89 3.38 -2.59
N TRP A 29 -7.58 3.63 -2.62
CA TRP A 29 -6.96 4.94 -2.80
C TRP A 29 -6.46 5.18 -4.23
N MET A 30 -6.82 4.29 -5.16
CA MET A 30 -6.42 4.39 -6.55
C MET A 30 -7.53 4.98 -7.43
N ASP A 31 -7.12 5.86 -8.34
CA ASP A 31 -7.91 6.30 -9.49
C ASP A 31 -7.09 6.05 -10.77
N GLY A 32 -7.46 5.00 -11.51
CA GLY A 32 -6.64 4.49 -12.61
C GLY A 32 -5.24 4.08 -12.13
N VAL A 33 -4.22 4.79 -12.59
CA VAL A 33 -2.82 4.58 -12.19
C VAL A 33 -2.37 5.54 -11.09
N THR A 34 -3.18 6.51 -10.72
CA THR A 34 -2.85 7.48 -9.67
C THR A 34 -3.23 6.92 -8.32
N TYR A 35 -2.29 6.93 -7.37
CA TYR A 35 -2.54 6.59 -5.97
C TYR A 35 -2.51 7.86 -5.13
N ALA A 36 -3.54 8.05 -4.30
CA ALA A 36 -3.64 9.16 -3.36
C ALA A 36 -4.31 8.71 -2.06
N ASN A 37 -3.48 8.39 -1.06
CA ASN A 37 -3.95 8.07 0.29
C ASN A 37 -3.75 9.31 1.17
N PRO A 38 -4.80 9.87 1.79
CA PRO A 38 -4.69 11.06 2.63
C PRO A 38 -3.74 10.87 3.82
N PHE A 39 -3.48 9.61 4.20
CA PHE A 39 -2.53 9.24 5.25
C PHE A 39 -2.86 9.91 6.59
N THR A 40 -4.13 9.86 6.96
CA THR A 40 -4.71 10.52 8.13
C THR A 40 -5.42 9.54 9.07
N PRO A 41 -5.64 9.92 10.34
CA PRO A 41 -6.37 9.08 11.29
C PRO A 41 -7.80 8.76 10.82
N PRO A 42 -8.37 7.61 11.22
CA PRO A 42 -7.80 6.62 12.15
C PRO A 42 -6.89 5.57 11.50
N LEU A 43 -6.74 5.58 10.17
CA LEU A 43 -6.01 4.54 9.45
C LEU A 43 -4.49 4.72 9.52
N HIS A 44 -4.03 5.96 9.50
CA HIS A 44 -2.61 6.30 9.55
C HIS A 44 -2.37 7.53 10.44
N ASP A 45 -1.26 7.56 11.17
CA ASP A 45 -0.80 8.73 11.91
C ASP A 45 0.71 8.89 11.74
N VAL A 46 1.18 10.00 11.13
CA VAL A 46 2.62 10.26 10.93
C VAL A 46 3.38 10.43 12.26
N ARG A 47 2.67 10.64 13.37
CA ARG A 47 3.27 10.63 14.71
C ARG A 47 3.58 9.21 15.18
N ASP A 48 2.90 8.20 14.64
CA ASP A 48 3.23 6.79 14.87
C ASP A 48 4.55 6.44 14.14
N PRO A 49 5.57 5.93 14.86
CA PRO A 49 6.85 5.57 14.27
C PRO A 49 6.75 4.56 13.12
N LYS A 50 5.81 3.61 13.17
CA LYS A 50 5.61 2.57 12.15
C LYS A 50 5.03 3.14 10.87
N ASP A 51 4.09 4.07 10.97
CA ASP A 51 3.52 4.74 9.80
C ASP A 51 4.53 5.68 9.15
N ARG A 52 5.36 6.35 9.96
CA ARG A 52 6.49 7.14 9.45
C ARG A 52 7.52 6.27 8.73
N GLU A 53 7.87 5.11 9.29
CA GLU A 53 8.77 4.15 8.65
C GLU A 53 8.19 3.68 7.30
N PHE A 54 6.90 3.31 7.29
CA PHE A 54 6.20 2.92 6.07
C PHE A 54 6.29 3.98 4.97
N LEU A 55 6.04 5.25 5.30
CA LEU A 55 6.20 6.35 4.35
C LEU A 55 7.62 6.38 3.79
N VAL A 56 8.65 6.35 4.66
CA VAL A 56 10.04 6.39 4.23
C VAL A 56 10.37 5.24 3.28
N VAL A 57 9.90 4.03 3.57
CA VAL A 57 10.14 2.86 2.70
C VAL A 57 9.48 3.03 1.34
N VAL A 58 8.22 3.48 1.28
CA VAL A 58 7.52 3.74 -0.01
C VAL A 58 8.28 4.79 -0.83
N LEU A 59 8.66 5.89 -0.19
CA LEU A 59 9.37 7.01 -0.84
C LEU A 59 10.77 6.61 -1.34
N GLN A 60 11.41 5.58 -0.78
CA GLN A 60 12.77 5.16 -1.15
C GLN A 60 12.83 3.95 -2.09
N LYS A 61 11.94 2.97 -1.92
CA LYS A 61 12.05 1.67 -2.60
C LYS A 61 11.37 1.62 -3.96
N HIS A 62 10.49 2.58 -4.27
CA HIS A 62 9.84 2.75 -5.57
C HIS A 62 9.14 1.48 -6.11
N ARG A 63 8.64 0.64 -5.20
CA ARG A 63 7.79 -0.51 -5.52
C ARG A 63 6.85 -0.81 -4.38
N VAL A 64 5.67 -1.33 -4.71
CA VAL A 64 4.60 -1.64 -3.75
C VAL A 64 3.87 -2.91 -4.18
N VAL A 65 3.30 -3.61 -3.20
CA VAL A 65 2.27 -4.61 -3.46
C VAL A 65 0.93 -3.92 -3.40
N VAL A 66 0.17 -3.98 -4.50
CA VAL A 66 -1.20 -3.46 -4.52
C VAL A 66 -2.14 -4.55 -4.00
N THR A 67 -3.02 -4.19 -3.09
CA THR A 67 -4.02 -5.08 -2.49
C THR A 67 -5.42 -4.74 -3.00
N ASP A 68 -6.22 -5.78 -3.20
CA ASP A 68 -7.65 -5.66 -3.48
C ASP A 68 -8.39 -5.65 -2.14
N ASP A 69 -8.60 -4.46 -1.59
CA ASP A 69 -9.28 -4.32 -0.31
C ASP A 69 -10.68 -3.76 -0.50
N VAL A 70 -11.55 -4.09 0.44
CA VAL A 70 -12.89 -3.52 0.53
C VAL A 70 -12.90 -2.47 1.63
N ALA A 71 -13.29 -1.25 1.26
CA ALA A 71 -13.58 -0.19 2.20
C ALA A 71 -14.92 -0.45 2.90
N VAL A 72 -14.89 -0.65 4.22
CA VAL A 72 -16.07 -0.52 5.06
C VAL A 72 -16.15 0.92 5.55
N ARG A 73 -17.33 1.52 5.46
CA ARG A 73 -17.60 2.83 6.04
C ARG A 73 -18.53 2.66 7.23
N ASN A 74 -18.28 3.42 8.29
CA ASN A 74 -19.19 3.49 9.43
C ASN A 74 -20.41 4.37 9.13
N GLY A 75 -21.30 4.50 10.13
CA GLY A 75 -22.49 5.33 10.03
C GLY A 75 -22.23 6.81 9.73
N ASP A 76 -21.01 7.30 10.00
CA ASP A 76 -20.57 8.67 9.72
C ASP A 76 -19.87 8.81 8.35
N GLY A 77 -19.80 7.73 7.57
CA GLY A 77 -19.12 7.69 6.27
C GLY A 77 -17.59 7.60 6.34
N ALA A 78 -17.02 7.55 7.54
CA ALA A 78 -15.58 7.38 7.76
C ALA A 78 -15.16 5.93 7.48
N LEU A 79 -13.99 5.75 6.88
CA LEU A 79 -13.48 4.46 6.45
C LEU A 79 -12.91 3.69 7.65
N ILE A 80 -13.53 2.56 8.00
CA ILE A 80 -13.10 1.65 9.08
C ILE A 80 -13.68 0.24 8.90
N PRO A 81 -12.86 -0.84 8.97
CA PRO A 81 -11.49 -1.07 8.49
C PRO A 81 -11.45 -1.50 7.01
N LEU A 82 -10.25 -1.60 6.43
CA LEU A 82 -10.03 -2.25 5.13
C LEU A 82 -9.98 -3.76 5.31
N THR A 83 -10.79 -4.50 4.54
CA THR A 83 -10.74 -5.96 4.50
C THR A 83 -10.07 -6.42 3.21
N ARG A 84 -8.92 -7.09 3.33
CA ARG A 84 -8.17 -7.60 2.18
C ARG A 84 -8.83 -8.83 1.60
N ARG A 85 -9.06 -8.82 0.28
CA ARG A 85 -9.54 -9.99 -0.47
C ARG A 85 -8.39 -10.77 -1.08
N ARG A 86 -7.44 -10.07 -1.71
CA ARG A 86 -6.30 -10.66 -2.40
C ARG A 86 -5.21 -9.62 -2.68
N TYR A 87 -4.10 -10.09 -3.22
CA TYR A 87 -3.05 -9.27 -3.77
C TYR A 87 -3.24 -9.14 -5.28
N LEU A 88 -3.05 -7.93 -5.81
CA LEU A 88 -3.17 -7.63 -7.24
C LEU A 88 -1.84 -7.71 -7.99
N GLY A 89 -0.71 -7.65 -7.27
CA GLY A 89 0.62 -7.79 -7.86
C GLY A 89 1.66 -6.90 -7.20
N LEU A 90 2.92 -7.14 -7.57
CA LEU A 90 4.04 -6.27 -7.24
C LEU A 90 4.27 -5.29 -8.38
N TYR A 91 4.23 -4.00 -8.10
CA TYR A 91 4.33 -2.94 -9.09
C TYR A 91 5.51 -2.02 -8.80
N ALA A 92 6.11 -1.48 -9.86
CA ALA A 92 6.94 -0.30 -9.76
C ALA A 92 6.04 0.92 -9.45
N ILE A 93 6.61 1.95 -8.82
CA ILE A 93 5.93 3.24 -8.66
C ILE A 93 6.85 4.38 -9.08
N GLU A 94 6.24 5.47 -9.52
CA GLU A 94 6.91 6.67 -10.01
C GLU A 94 6.44 7.88 -9.21
N ASN A 95 7.37 8.84 -9.05
CA ASN A 95 7.12 10.13 -8.39
C ASN A 95 6.48 10.03 -7.00
N PRO A 96 6.97 9.16 -6.08
CA PRO A 96 6.38 9.07 -4.77
C PRO A 96 6.64 10.34 -3.96
N ALA A 97 5.58 10.86 -3.37
CA ALA A 97 5.61 12.09 -2.59
C ALA A 97 4.69 11.98 -1.38
N TYR A 98 5.10 12.65 -0.30
CA TYR A 98 4.26 12.86 0.87
C TYR A 98 4.21 14.35 1.19
N ALA A 99 3.01 14.89 1.39
CA ALA A 99 2.82 16.23 1.94
C ALA A 99 1.74 16.19 3.03
N PRO A 100 1.92 16.88 4.17
CA PRO A 100 0.95 16.84 5.27
C PRO A 100 -0.48 17.21 4.89
N ALA A 101 -0.67 18.05 3.86
CA ALA A 101 -2.00 18.49 3.42
C ALA A 101 -2.70 17.52 2.46
N SER A 102 -1.95 16.66 1.75
CA SER A 102 -2.48 15.81 0.68
C SER A 102 -2.18 14.32 0.87
N GLY A 103 -1.38 13.95 1.86
CA GLY A 103 -1.02 12.56 2.16
C GLY A 103 0.06 11.99 1.25
N LEU A 104 0.05 10.66 1.13
CA LEU A 104 0.95 9.87 0.30
C LEU A 104 0.39 9.74 -1.12
N SER A 105 1.21 10.04 -2.12
CA SER A 105 0.84 9.90 -3.53
C SER A 105 1.98 9.32 -4.36
N PHE A 106 1.62 8.65 -5.45
CA PHE A 106 2.54 8.18 -6.49
C PHE A 106 1.74 7.78 -7.74
N THR A 107 2.46 7.53 -8.84
CA THR A 107 1.90 6.90 -10.04
C THR A 107 2.30 5.43 -10.07
N LEU A 108 1.35 4.53 -10.32
CA LEU A 108 1.62 3.11 -10.50
C LEU A 108 2.29 2.89 -11.86
N GLY A 109 3.48 2.30 -11.83
CA GLY A 109 4.23 1.92 -13.00
C GLY A 109 3.92 0.49 -13.49
N PRO A 110 4.80 -0.10 -14.29
CA PRO A 110 4.63 -1.46 -14.79
C PRO A 110 4.51 -2.51 -13.67
N LEU A 111 3.73 -3.56 -13.95
CA LEU A 111 3.71 -4.76 -13.14
C LEU A 111 5.09 -5.44 -13.19
N ILE A 112 5.68 -5.68 -12.03
CA ILE A 112 6.96 -6.37 -11.87
C ILE A 112 6.73 -7.89 -11.82
N ALA A 113 5.76 -8.34 -11.02
CA ALA A 113 5.47 -9.76 -10.82
C ALA A 113 4.02 -9.99 -10.36
N ASP A 114 3.46 -11.12 -10.80
CA ASP A 114 2.28 -11.71 -10.17
C ASP A 114 2.64 -12.25 -8.79
N LEU A 115 1.64 -12.34 -7.91
CA LEU A 115 1.83 -12.79 -6.54
C LEU A 115 0.99 -14.04 -6.27
N ALA A 116 1.65 -15.10 -5.83
CA ALA A 116 1.00 -16.21 -5.15
C ALA A 116 0.87 -15.84 -3.66
N ALA A 117 -0.36 -15.88 -3.16
CA ALA A 117 -0.60 -15.89 -1.73
C ALA A 117 -0.22 -17.27 -1.17
N PRO A 118 0.26 -17.34 0.10
CA PRO A 118 0.47 -18.60 0.79
C PRO A 118 -0.86 -19.33 1.06
#